data_AF-A0A3N5M821-F1
#
_entry.id   AF-A0A3N5M821-F1
#
_cell.length_a   1.000
_cell.length_b   1.000
_cell.length_c   1.000
_cell.angle_alpha   90.00
_cell.angle_beta   90.00
_cell.angle_gamma   90.00
#
_symmetry.space_group_name_H-M   'P 1'
#
loop_
_entity.id
_entity.type
_entity.pdbx_description
1 polymer ?
#
loop_
_entity_poly.entity_id
_entity_poly.type
_entity_poly.pdbx_seq_one_letter_code
_entity_poly.pdbx_strand_id
1 'polypeptide(L)'
;MGHEQTRGVHCGLPGLPNTIDCGRGIVEQILITSALPYANGSIHLGHLVEYIQTDILVRFLKLTGRDAVYMCADDTHGTPIEVKARQKGIRPEELIGIYHEEHQKDFSDFHINFDCFYTTNSPENRYHSELIFTRLRDQGHIAKRPVAQYYCEKDSRFLPDRYIKGACPNCSTPDQYGDVCEACGTAYTPTDLADPHCALCGTAPVMRESVHYFFTLSAYEPFLREWVATPGRLQPEIRRFIEHWFKEGLRDWDISRDGPYFGFKIPGEENKYFYVWLDAPIGYIATTQKFCEMTGRDFPSYWLDSKAKIYHVIGKDIVYFHTLFWPAMLKGAGYSLPTRVLVHGFLTINGEKMSKSRGTFINARDFLNHLDPQYLRYYYAAKLSGQPDDLDLNLDDFATRVNAELINKIANLVSRVVPFVNRNFSGRLSELPAGYDTLIGEMLDRVPAVRENYEAVDFSRAVQEIVAISDIANKFFQDRAPWDLVKTDLPAAQRVCTLALNACRTVTALIKPVLPRFAADVERILRIPELGFNDAARFDLTNHEVGPFERLVERVDPKKVQAMLGSK
;
A
#
# COMPACT_ATOMS: atom_id res chain seq x y z
N MET A 1 15.14 -51.30 -22.31
CA MET A 1 14.26 -50.58 -23.26
C MET A 1 13.30 -49.75 -22.42
N GLY A 2 13.27 -48.43 -22.41
CA GLY A 2 14.03 -47.40 -23.13
C GLY A 2 14.33 -46.23 -22.19
N HIS A 3 15.41 -45.51 -22.50
CA HIS A 3 15.76 -44.24 -21.87
C HIS A 3 14.98 -43.11 -22.54
N GLU A 4 14.28 -42.30 -21.75
CA GLU A 4 13.75 -41.01 -22.20
C GLU A 4 14.72 -39.91 -21.75
N GLN A 5 15.40 -39.30 -22.73
CA GLN A 5 16.32 -38.18 -22.55
C GLN A 5 15.51 -36.89 -22.36
N THR A 6 15.59 -36.28 -21.18
CA THR A 6 15.21 -34.89 -20.99
C THR A 6 16.28 -33.99 -21.60
N ARG A 7 15.95 -33.32 -22.71
CA ARG A 7 16.79 -32.29 -23.32
C ARG A 7 16.77 -31.04 -22.45
N GLY A 8 17.86 -30.80 -21.73
CA GLY A 8 18.16 -29.48 -21.15
C GLY A 8 18.43 -28.49 -22.28
N VAL A 9 17.81 -27.31 -22.20
CA VAL A 9 18.11 -26.18 -23.09
C VAL A 9 19.42 -25.56 -22.60
N HIS A 10 20.50 -25.77 -23.35
CA HIS A 10 21.77 -25.08 -23.15
C HIS A 10 21.66 -23.64 -23.67
N CYS A 11 21.67 -22.65 -22.78
CA CYS A 11 22.06 -21.28 -23.14
C CYS A 11 23.54 -21.12 -22.79
N GLY A 12 24.39 -21.08 -23.81
CA GLY A 12 25.84 -20.96 -23.66
C GLY A 12 26.33 -19.54 -23.98
N LEU A 13 26.67 -18.78 -22.95
CA LEU A 13 27.73 -17.78 -22.98
C LEU A 13 28.70 -18.14 -21.83
N PRO A 14 30.01 -18.32 -22.09
CA PRO A 14 30.95 -18.71 -21.04
C PRO A 14 31.32 -17.50 -20.18
N GLY A 15 30.96 -17.52 -18.89
CA GLY A 15 31.50 -16.58 -17.89
C GLY A 15 30.54 -15.98 -16.86
N LEU A 16 29.24 -16.30 -16.87
CA LEU A 16 28.28 -15.83 -15.85
C LEU A 16 27.83 -17.00 -14.95
N PRO A 17 27.57 -16.77 -13.65
CA PRO A 17 27.22 -17.85 -12.71
C PRO A 17 25.87 -18.48 -13.10
N ASN A 18 25.95 -19.62 -13.78
CA ASN A 18 24.85 -20.54 -13.99
C ASN A 18 24.59 -21.33 -12.71
N THR A 19 23.74 -20.80 -11.82
CA THR A 19 22.85 -21.59 -10.95
C THR A 19 21.96 -20.62 -10.16
N ILE A 20 20.78 -20.29 -10.68
CA ILE A 20 19.65 -20.00 -9.78
C ILE A 20 18.97 -21.34 -9.59
N ASP A 21 19.08 -21.88 -8.38
CA ASP A 21 18.44 -23.10 -7.94
C ASP A 21 16.92 -23.00 -8.20
N CYS A 22 16.44 -23.69 -9.23
CA CYS A 22 15.01 -23.90 -9.49
C CYS A 22 14.48 -25.11 -8.69
N GLY A 23 15.00 -25.33 -7.48
CA GLY A 23 14.50 -26.29 -6.54
C GLY A 23 13.05 -25.97 -6.17
N ARG A 24 12.20 -27.01 -6.15
CA ARG A 24 10.89 -27.02 -5.48
C ARG A 24 11.10 -26.90 -3.96
N GLY A 25 11.63 -25.76 -3.52
CA GLY A 25 11.71 -25.38 -2.11
C GLY A 25 10.33 -25.03 -1.58
N ILE A 26 10.17 -25.07 -0.26
CA ILE A 26 8.99 -24.54 0.42
C ILE A 26 8.82 -23.09 -0.06
N VAL A 27 7.78 -22.82 -0.84
CA VAL A 27 7.47 -21.47 -1.31
C VAL A 27 7.14 -20.64 -0.07
N GLU A 28 7.90 -19.56 0.13
CA GLU A 28 7.68 -18.68 1.27
C GLU A 28 6.29 -18.05 1.19
N GLN A 29 5.43 -18.39 2.15
CA GLN A 29 4.08 -17.85 2.27
C GLN A 29 4.13 -16.51 2.99
N ILE A 30 3.60 -15.46 2.36
CA ILE A 30 3.64 -14.09 2.85
C ILE A 30 2.23 -13.52 2.80
N LEU A 31 1.76 -12.99 3.92
CA LEU A 31 0.54 -12.22 4.00
C LEU A 31 0.90 -10.75 4.17
N ILE A 32 0.39 -9.90 3.29
CA ILE A 32 0.63 -8.47 3.31
C ILE A 32 -0.70 -7.76 3.49
N THR A 33 -0.75 -6.74 4.32
CA THR A 33 -1.90 -5.85 4.45
C THR A 33 -1.50 -4.39 4.31
N SER A 34 -2.45 -3.57 3.87
CA SER A 34 -2.45 -2.13 4.09
C SER A 34 -3.40 -1.81 5.24
N ALA A 35 -3.32 -0.60 5.80
CA ALA A 35 -4.32 -0.09 6.72
C ALA A 35 -5.72 -0.16 6.09
N LEU A 36 -6.72 -0.35 6.94
CA LEU A 36 -8.11 -0.40 6.53
C LEU A 36 -8.63 1.03 6.33
N PRO A 37 -9.05 1.45 5.12
CA PRO A 37 -9.54 2.80 4.92
C PRO A 37 -10.91 2.94 5.59
N TYR A 38 -11.12 4.08 6.24
CA TYR A 38 -12.33 4.30 7.02
C TYR A 38 -13.52 4.65 6.10
N ALA A 39 -14.66 3.97 6.25
CA ALA A 39 -15.81 4.06 5.34
C ALA A 39 -16.71 5.29 5.57
N ASN A 40 -16.12 6.47 5.81
CA ASN A 40 -16.85 7.73 5.99
C ASN A 40 -16.48 8.82 4.96
N GLY A 41 -15.58 8.51 4.03
CA GLY A 41 -15.09 9.46 3.04
C GLY A 41 -14.25 8.79 1.96
N SER A 42 -14.14 9.45 0.82
CA SER A 42 -13.45 8.98 -0.37
C SER A 42 -11.95 8.77 -0.17
N ILE A 43 -11.38 7.86 -0.95
CA ILE A 43 -9.92 7.70 -1.04
C ILE A 43 -9.29 8.97 -1.63
N HIS A 44 -8.19 9.43 -1.02
CA HIS A 44 -7.41 10.58 -1.49
C HIS A 44 -5.97 10.19 -1.77
N LEU A 45 -5.21 11.08 -2.42
CA LEU A 45 -3.84 10.76 -2.86
C LEU A 45 -2.91 10.36 -1.70
N GLY A 46 -3.12 10.90 -0.49
CA GLY A 46 -2.36 10.46 0.69
C GLY A 46 -2.56 8.99 1.06
N HIS A 47 -3.78 8.45 0.91
CA HIS A 47 -4.03 7.02 1.09
C HIS A 47 -3.26 6.21 0.04
N LEU A 48 -3.25 6.67 -1.22
CA LEU A 48 -2.60 5.97 -2.32
C LEU A 48 -1.08 5.84 -2.15
N VAL A 49 -0.42 6.64 -1.30
CA VAL A 49 0.98 6.39 -0.93
C VAL A 49 1.13 4.97 -0.37
N GLU A 50 0.29 4.59 0.58
CA GLU A 50 0.32 3.29 1.24
C GLU A 50 -0.04 2.15 0.27
N TYR A 51 -1.18 2.27 -0.42
CA TYR A 51 -1.70 1.19 -1.24
C TYR A 51 -0.85 0.96 -2.50
N ILE A 52 -0.32 2.01 -3.13
CA ILE A 52 0.61 1.86 -4.26
C ILE A 52 1.92 1.24 -3.77
N GLN A 53 2.46 1.69 -2.63
CA GLN A 53 3.69 1.11 -2.08
C GLN A 53 3.50 -0.39 -1.78
N THR A 54 2.38 -0.74 -1.18
CA THR A 54 2.04 -2.13 -0.83
C THR A 54 1.85 -2.99 -2.07
N ASP A 55 1.10 -2.50 -3.08
CA ASP A 55 0.87 -3.22 -4.33
C ASP A 55 2.18 -3.44 -5.12
N ILE A 56 3.10 -2.46 -5.14
CA ILE A 56 4.44 -2.62 -5.73
C ILE A 56 5.20 -3.75 -5.04
N LEU A 57 5.23 -3.75 -3.70
CA LEU A 57 5.89 -4.81 -2.92
C LEU A 57 5.28 -6.18 -3.24
N VAL A 58 3.96 -6.30 -3.18
CA VAL A 58 3.24 -7.56 -3.45
C VAL A 58 3.55 -8.07 -4.86
N ARG A 59 3.49 -7.20 -5.87
CA ARG A 59 3.80 -7.57 -7.26
C ARG A 59 5.24 -8.05 -7.40
N PHE A 60 6.20 -7.36 -6.79
CA PHE A 60 7.59 -7.79 -6.79
C PHE A 60 7.76 -9.18 -6.13
N LEU A 61 7.12 -9.42 -4.97
CA LEU A 61 7.16 -10.72 -4.30
C LEU A 61 6.58 -11.83 -5.17
N LYS A 62 5.42 -11.60 -5.81
CA LYS A 62 4.80 -12.55 -6.74
C LYS A 62 5.69 -12.82 -7.96
N LEU A 63 6.25 -11.78 -8.57
CA LEU A 63 7.13 -11.87 -9.75
C LEU A 63 8.49 -12.54 -9.46
N THR A 64 8.88 -12.65 -8.19
CA THR A 64 10.05 -13.40 -7.73
C THR A 64 9.71 -14.83 -7.29
N GLY A 65 8.46 -15.28 -7.48
CA GLY A 65 8.00 -16.64 -7.24
C GLY A 65 7.55 -16.93 -5.81
N ARG A 66 7.32 -15.92 -4.97
CA ARG A 66 6.84 -16.07 -3.58
C ARG A 66 5.31 -16.19 -3.54
N ASP A 67 4.78 -16.95 -2.58
CA ASP A 67 3.33 -17.05 -2.34
C ASP A 67 2.86 -15.88 -1.48
N ALA A 68 2.86 -14.70 -2.09
CA ALA A 68 2.43 -13.46 -1.47
C ALA A 68 0.93 -13.22 -1.71
N VAL A 69 0.18 -12.95 -0.65
CA VAL A 69 -1.24 -12.58 -0.72
C VAL A 69 -1.47 -11.21 -0.10
N TYR A 70 -2.33 -10.41 -0.72
CA TYR A 70 -2.61 -9.03 -0.32
C TYR A 70 -4.05 -8.89 0.17
N MET A 71 -4.20 -8.61 1.46
CA MET A 71 -5.47 -8.48 2.15
C MET A 71 -5.74 -7.03 2.55
N CYS A 72 -6.96 -6.56 2.35
CA CYS A 72 -7.45 -5.31 2.91
C CYS A 72 -8.98 -5.37 3.11
N ALA A 73 -9.55 -4.38 3.76
CA ALA A 73 -10.97 -4.25 4.04
C ALA A 73 -11.27 -2.81 4.41
N ASP A 74 -12.53 -2.39 4.30
CA ASP A 74 -12.94 -1.13 4.89
C ASP A 74 -13.08 -1.24 6.42
N ASP A 75 -12.62 -0.21 7.12
CA ASP A 75 -12.97 0.03 8.52
C ASP A 75 -14.33 0.73 8.59
N THR A 76 -15.32 0.00 9.06
CA THR A 76 -16.74 0.33 8.93
C THR A 76 -17.43 0.69 10.24
N HIS A 77 -16.77 0.59 11.39
CA HIS A 77 -17.41 0.84 12.68
C HIS A 77 -17.07 2.20 13.29
N GLY A 78 -17.95 2.66 14.18
CA GLY A 78 -17.68 3.76 15.07
C GLY A 78 -18.45 5.05 14.80
N THR A 79 -18.29 5.98 15.74
CA THR A 79 -19.08 7.21 15.80
C THR A 79 -19.04 8.03 14.51
N PRO A 80 -17.87 8.26 13.86
CA PRO A 80 -17.83 9.03 12.62
C PRO A 80 -18.69 8.46 11.47
N ILE A 81 -18.87 7.15 11.38
CA ILE A 81 -19.79 6.50 10.42
C ILE A 81 -21.23 6.90 10.71
N GLU A 82 -21.64 6.81 11.98
CA GLU A 82 -22.99 7.23 12.41
C GLU A 82 -23.25 8.69 12.09
N VAL A 83 -22.28 9.58 12.36
CA VAL A 83 -22.37 11.01 12.04
C VAL A 83 -22.63 11.21 10.56
N LYS A 84 -21.81 10.57 9.73
CA LYS A 84 -21.85 10.75 8.29
C LYS A 84 -23.13 10.19 7.68
N ALA A 85 -23.58 9.03 8.15
CA ALA A 85 -24.84 8.41 7.74
C ALA A 85 -26.03 9.33 8.09
N ARG A 86 -26.04 9.87 9.32
CA ARG A 86 -27.07 10.82 9.77
C ARG A 86 -27.08 12.13 8.97
N GLN A 87 -25.91 12.70 8.67
CA GLN A 87 -25.79 13.89 7.81
C GLN A 87 -26.38 13.66 6.41
N LYS A 88 -26.28 12.43 5.90
CA LYS A 88 -26.84 12.04 4.60
C LYS A 88 -28.30 11.54 4.68
N GLY A 89 -28.86 11.37 5.89
CA GLY A 89 -30.22 10.86 6.08
C GLY A 89 -30.39 9.37 5.75
N ILE A 90 -29.30 8.59 5.79
CA ILE A 90 -29.29 7.14 5.46
C ILE A 90 -28.85 6.31 6.66
N ARG A 91 -29.00 4.98 6.56
CA ARG A 91 -28.50 4.07 7.62
C ARG A 91 -26.97 3.88 7.53
N PRO A 92 -26.28 3.58 8.65
CA PRO A 92 -24.86 3.25 8.62
C PRO A 92 -24.50 2.14 7.63
N GLU A 93 -25.31 1.07 7.54
CA GLU A 93 -25.00 -0.04 6.60
C GLU A 93 -25.09 0.39 5.13
N GLU A 94 -25.97 1.33 4.81
CA GLU A 94 -26.08 1.89 3.46
C GLU A 94 -24.87 2.78 3.14
N LEU A 95 -24.42 3.59 4.11
CA LEU A 95 -23.23 4.43 3.96
C LEU A 95 -21.98 3.60 3.66
N ILE A 96 -21.73 2.56 4.45
CA ILE A 96 -20.53 1.73 4.28
C ILE A 96 -20.58 0.95 2.97
N GLY A 97 -21.76 0.55 2.50
CA GLY A 97 -21.92 -0.09 1.19
C GLY A 97 -21.53 0.82 0.03
N ILE A 98 -21.95 2.10 0.08
CA ILE A 98 -21.58 3.11 -0.91
C ILE A 98 -20.06 3.30 -0.97
N TYR A 99 -19.43 3.52 0.18
CA TYR A 99 -17.98 3.72 0.21
C TYR A 99 -17.20 2.46 -0.14
N HIS A 100 -17.72 1.27 0.18
CA HIS A 100 -17.10 0.00 -0.18
C HIS A 100 -16.99 -0.21 -1.69
N GLU A 101 -18.05 0.14 -2.43
CA GLU A 101 -18.03 0.12 -3.90
C GLU A 101 -17.11 1.21 -4.47
N GLU A 102 -17.17 2.42 -3.89
CA GLU A 102 -16.33 3.55 -4.31
C GLU A 102 -14.83 3.25 -4.13
N HIS A 103 -14.43 2.74 -2.96
CA HIS A 103 -13.05 2.41 -2.63
C HIS A 103 -12.51 1.31 -3.54
N GLN A 104 -13.25 0.21 -3.72
CA GLN A 104 -12.83 -0.87 -4.63
C GLN A 104 -12.65 -0.36 -6.06
N LYS A 105 -13.57 0.48 -6.54
CA LYS A 105 -13.46 1.05 -7.87
C LYS A 105 -12.23 1.94 -8.01
N ASP A 106 -12.00 2.85 -7.06
CA ASP A 106 -10.83 3.74 -7.09
C ASP A 106 -9.52 2.94 -7.02
N PHE A 107 -9.41 1.95 -6.12
CA PHE A 107 -8.22 1.11 -6.03
C PHE A 107 -7.97 0.30 -7.31
N SER A 108 -9.01 -0.33 -7.87
CA SER A 108 -8.92 -1.07 -9.13
C SER A 108 -8.48 -0.17 -10.29
N ASP A 109 -9.04 1.04 -10.40
CA ASP A 109 -8.66 2.00 -11.44
C ASP A 109 -7.22 2.50 -11.27
N PHE A 110 -6.66 2.50 -10.04
CA PHE A 110 -5.21 2.70 -9.78
C PHE A 110 -4.35 1.43 -9.94
N HIS A 111 -4.93 0.34 -10.45
CA HIS A 111 -4.31 -0.96 -10.63
C HIS A 111 -3.79 -1.60 -9.32
N ILE A 112 -4.39 -1.26 -8.18
CA ILE A 112 -4.10 -1.93 -6.91
C ILE A 112 -4.90 -3.23 -6.90
N ASN A 113 -4.21 -4.36 -6.77
CA ASN A 113 -4.82 -5.68 -6.90
C ASN A 113 -4.76 -6.46 -5.58
N PHE A 114 -5.79 -6.31 -4.76
CA PHE A 114 -5.98 -7.14 -3.58
C PHE A 114 -6.36 -8.57 -3.98
N ASP A 115 -5.83 -9.56 -3.26
CA ASP A 115 -6.33 -10.93 -3.36
C ASP A 115 -7.69 -11.07 -2.62
N CYS A 116 -7.94 -10.23 -1.62
CA CYS A 116 -9.26 -10.02 -1.03
C CYS A 116 -9.39 -8.60 -0.44
N PHE A 117 -10.48 -7.90 -0.82
CA PHE A 117 -10.90 -6.63 -0.23
C PHE A 117 -12.26 -6.85 0.46
N TYR A 118 -12.35 -6.67 1.78
CA TYR A 118 -13.52 -7.06 2.57
C TYR A 118 -14.05 -5.93 3.46
N THR A 119 -14.64 -6.25 4.62
CA THR A 119 -15.22 -5.27 5.55
C THR A 119 -15.07 -5.72 7.01
N THR A 120 -14.83 -4.77 7.92
CA THR A 120 -14.84 -5.05 9.37
C THR A 120 -16.23 -5.37 9.90
N ASN A 121 -17.32 -4.94 9.26
CA ASN A 121 -18.69 -5.30 9.62
C ASN A 121 -19.09 -6.63 8.96
N SER A 122 -18.41 -7.71 9.34
CA SER A 122 -18.60 -9.06 8.82
C SER A 122 -18.81 -10.11 9.91
N PRO A 123 -19.47 -11.25 9.60
CA PRO A 123 -19.60 -12.36 10.55
C PRO A 123 -18.26 -12.90 11.08
N GLU A 124 -17.26 -13.01 10.22
CA GLU A 124 -15.92 -13.50 10.52
C GLU A 124 -15.20 -12.54 11.49
N ASN A 125 -15.30 -11.22 11.25
CA ASN A 125 -14.69 -10.24 12.14
C ASN A 125 -15.40 -10.18 13.49
N ARG A 126 -16.73 -10.34 13.51
CA ARG A 126 -17.50 -10.47 14.76
C ARG A 126 -17.02 -11.67 15.55
N TYR A 127 -16.94 -12.84 14.93
CA TYR A 127 -16.48 -14.07 15.55
C TYR A 127 -15.08 -13.91 16.15
N HIS A 128 -14.11 -13.41 15.38
CA HIS A 128 -12.75 -13.23 15.85
C HIS A 128 -12.63 -12.15 16.94
N SER A 129 -13.42 -11.08 16.87
CA SER A 129 -13.46 -10.04 17.91
C SER A 129 -13.97 -10.60 19.24
N GLU A 130 -15.08 -11.33 19.21
CA GLU A 130 -15.65 -11.98 20.39
C GLU A 130 -14.70 -13.05 20.96
N LEU A 131 -14.05 -13.83 20.09
CA LEU A 131 -13.08 -14.87 20.49
C LEU A 131 -11.82 -14.28 21.13
N ILE A 132 -11.21 -13.27 20.50
CA ILE A 132 -10.02 -12.60 21.02
C ILE A 132 -10.34 -11.95 22.37
N PHE A 133 -11.45 -11.21 22.46
CA PHE A 133 -11.88 -10.62 23.71
C PHE A 133 -12.10 -11.67 24.81
N THR A 134 -12.80 -12.76 24.49
CA THR A 134 -13.08 -13.84 25.44
C THR A 134 -11.80 -14.48 25.96
N ARG A 135 -10.85 -14.80 25.08
CA ARG A 135 -9.54 -15.35 25.47
C ARG A 135 -8.75 -14.41 26.37
N LEU A 136 -8.71 -13.11 26.03
CA LEU A 136 -8.03 -12.10 26.84
C LEU A 136 -8.69 -11.94 28.21
N ARG A 137 -10.03 -11.91 28.26
CA ARG A 137 -10.80 -11.80 29.50
C ARG A 137 -10.57 -12.99 30.42
N ASP A 138 -10.67 -14.21 29.89
CA ASP A 138 -10.56 -15.44 30.66
C ASP A 138 -9.14 -15.67 31.20
N GLN A 139 -8.13 -15.03 30.59
CA GLN A 139 -6.75 -14.97 31.08
C GLN A 139 -6.48 -13.79 32.03
N GLY A 140 -7.48 -12.95 32.34
CA GLY A 140 -7.34 -11.83 33.25
C GLY A 140 -6.73 -10.56 32.65
N HIS A 141 -6.66 -10.45 31.32
CA HIS A 141 -6.10 -9.28 30.62
C HIS A 141 -7.13 -8.18 30.30
N ILE A 142 -8.35 -8.31 30.82
CA ILE A 142 -9.42 -7.34 30.65
C ILE A 142 -9.87 -6.84 32.03
N ALA A 143 -9.69 -5.56 32.31
CA ALA A 143 -10.13 -4.90 33.53
C ALA A 143 -11.43 -4.11 33.30
N LYS A 144 -12.29 -4.01 34.31
CA LYS A 144 -13.47 -3.12 34.31
C LYS A 144 -13.21 -1.91 35.20
N ARG A 145 -13.50 -0.71 34.72
CA ARG A 145 -13.34 0.54 35.50
C ARG A 145 -14.51 1.49 35.25
N PRO A 146 -15.01 2.21 36.27
CA PRO A 146 -15.93 3.31 36.04
C PRO A 146 -15.20 4.47 35.36
N VAL A 147 -15.84 5.07 34.36
CA VAL A 147 -15.38 6.24 33.61
C VAL A 147 -16.49 7.28 33.68
N ALA A 148 -16.13 8.50 34.08
CA ALA A 148 -17.05 9.63 34.04
C ALA A 148 -17.01 10.26 32.64
N GLN A 149 -18.17 10.33 31.97
CA GLN A 149 -18.29 10.88 30.63
C GLN A 149 -19.57 11.71 30.49
N TYR A 150 -19.55 12.67 29.59
CA TYR A 150 -20.74 13.44 29.24
C TYR A 150 -21.82 12.58 28.61
N TYR A 151 -23.06 12.82 29.01
CA TYR A 151 -24.27 12.16 28.55
C TYR A 151 -25.29 13.20 28.10
N CYS A 152 -25.86 13.01 26.92
CA CYS A 152 -27.00 13.80 26.46
C CYS A 152 -28.29 13.10 26.84
N GLU A 153 -29.10 13.72 27.70
CA GLU A 153 -30.39 13.16 28.13
C GLU A 153 -31.41 13.12 26.98
N LYS A 154 -31.37 14.13 26.10
CA LYS A 154 -32.28 14.24 24.96
C LYS A 154 -32.01 13.18 23.89
N ASP A 155 -30.75 12.93 23.56
CA ASP A 155 -30.34 11.87 22.62
C ASP A 155 -30.16 10.51 23.30
N SER A 156 -30.33 10.46 24.63
CA SER A 156 -30.19 9.28 25.48
C SER A 156 -28.89 8.48 25.22
N ARG A 157 -27.76 9.19 25.10
CA ARG A 157 -26.45 8.57 24.80
C ARG A 157 -25.28 9.27 25.47
N PHE A 158 -24.23 8.50 25.74
CA PHE A 158 -22.92 9.06 26.04
C PHE A 158 -22.33 9.75 24.82
N LEU A 159 -21.58 10.82 25.05
CA LEU A 159 -21.01 11.67 24.02
C LEU A 159 -19.51 11.40 23.92
N PRO A 160 -19.03 10.72 22.87
CA PRO A 160 -17.62 10.75 22.50
C PRO A 160 -17.18 12.19 22.23
N ASP A 161 -15.88 12.46 22.26
CA ASP A 161 -15.29 13.80 22.17
C ASP A 161 -15.81 14.62 20.98
N ARG A 162 -16.05 13.96 19.83
CA ARG A 162 -16.61 14.58 18.62
C ARG A 162 -18.09 14.93 18.68
N TYR A 163 -18.81 14.46 19.69
CA TYR A 163 -20.19 14.85 20.00
C TYR A 163 -20.30 15.91 21.10
N ILE A 164 -19.18 16.44 21.54
CA ILE A 164 -19.13 17.51 22.53
C ILE A 164 -18.55 18.73 21.81
N LYS A 165 -19.25 19.85 21.90
CA LYS A 165 -18.77 21.14 21.46
C LYS A 165 -18.84 22.16 22.58
N GLY A 166 -17.94 23.13 22.56
CA GLY A 166 -17.93 24.22 23.53
C GLY A 166 -16.93 25.30 23.15
N ALA A 167 -16.71 26.26 24.04
CA ALA A 167 -15.66 27.26 23.87
C ALA A 167 -14.31 26.71 24.35
N CYS A 168 -13.25 26.98 23.58
CA CYS A 168 -11.90 26.55 23.89
C CYS A 168 -11.43 27.09 25.25
N PRO A 169 -10.95 26.26 26.17
CA PRO A 169 -10.48 26.71 27.48
C PRO A 169 -9.26 27.65 27.39
N ASN A 170 -8.51 27.59 26.29
CA ASN A 170 -7.29 28.38 26.12
C ASN A 170 -7.52 29.72 25.39
N CYS A 171 -8.20 29.71 24.25
CA CYS A 171 -8.37 30.92 23.41
C CYS A 171 -9.81 31.45 23.34
N SER A 172 -10.75 30.82 24.06
CA SER A 172 -12.18 31.19 24.08
C SER A 172 -12.90 31.14 22.73
N THR A 173 -12.27 30.61 21.67
CA THR A 173 -12.94 30.40 20.37
C THR A 173 -14.15 29.47 20.59
N PRO A 174 -15.37 29.84 20.17
CA PRO A 174 -16.57 29.02 20.33
C PRO A 174 -16.59 27.80 19.38
N ASP A 175 -17.54 26.89 19.59
CA ASP A 175 -17.87 25.75 18.71
C ASP A 175 -16.73 24.77 18.41
N GLN A 176 -15.83 24.59 19.37
CA GLN A 176 -14.70 23.66 19.29
C GLN A 176 -15.09 22.27 19.79
N TYR A 177 -14.55 21.22 19.17
CA TYR A 177 -14.77 19.82 19.58
C TYR A 177 -14.00 19.48 20.86
N GLY A 178 -14.40 18.41 21.55
CA GLY A 178 -13.86 18.03 22.87
C GLY A 178 -12.41 17.56 22.95
N ASP A 179 -11.68 17.51 21.84
CA ASP A 179 -10.32 16.98 21.75
C ASP A 179 -9.26 18.07 21.52
N VAL A 180 -9.43 18.87 20.46
CA VAL A 180 -8.45 19.87 20.02
C VAL A 180 -9.16 21.11 19.48
N CYS A 181 -8.68 22.30 19.86
CA CYS A 181 -9.14 23.56 19.27
C CYS A 181 -8.54 23.77 17.87
N GLU A 182 -9.40 23.95 16.87
CA GLU A 182 -8.99 24.22 15.48
C GLU A 182 -8.40 25.62 15.29
N ALA A 183 -8.69 26.57 16.18
CA ALA A 183 -8.15 27.93 16.12
C ALA A 183 -6.74 28.07 16.72
N CYS A 184 -6.49 27.49 17.91
CA CYS A 184 -5.20 27.66 18.61
C CYS A 184 -4.37 26.37 18.72
N GLY A 185 -4.88 25.22 18.28
CA GLY A 185 -4.18 23.94 18.29
C GLY A 185 -4.02 23.29 19.66
N THR A 186 -4.58 23.88 20.73
CA THR A 186 -4.50 23.32 22.08
C THR A 186 -5.35 22.06 22.19
N ALA A 187 -4.76 20.98 22.70
CA ALA A 187 -5.47 19.76 23.08
C ALA A 187 -5.97 19.86 24.53
N TYR A 188 -7.14 19.30 24.80
CA TYR A 188 -7.79 19.30 26.11
C TYR A 188 -8.72 18.11 26.23
N THR A 189 -9.23 17.87 27.43
CA THR A 189 -10.29 16.90 27.65
C THR A 189 -11.65 17.54 27.40
N PRO A 190 -12.70 16.78 27.02
CA PRO A 190 -14.00 17.36 26.78
C PRO A 190 -14.58 18.09 28.01
N THR A 191 -14.19 17.68 29.22
CA THR A 191 -14.55 18.31 30.49
C THR A 191 -13.91 19.69 30.73
N ASP A 192 -12.89 20.05 29.95
CA ASP A 192 -12.26 21.37 30.02
C ASP A 192 -13.00 22.41 29.17
N LEU A 193 -13.88 22.00 28.25
CA LEU A 193 -14.64 22.92 27.41
C LEU A 193 -15.57 23.80 28.26
N ALA A 194 -15.57 25.10 27.99
CA ALA A 194 -16.56 26.01 28.55
C ALA A 194 -17.89 25.90 27.78
N ASP A 195 -19.01 25.96 28.50
CA ASP A 195 -20.37 25.81 27.96
C ASP A 195 -20.52 24.60 27.02
N PRO A 196 -20.21 23.38 27.51
CA PRO A 196 -20.29 22.19 26.67
C PRO A 196 -21.74 21.96 26.26
N HIS A 197 -21.95 21.59 25.01
CA HIS A 197 -23.23 21.23 24.45
C HIS A 197 -23.08 20.02 23.53
N CYS A 198 -24.14 19.24 23.42
CA CYS A 198 -24.20 18.10 22.53
C CYS A 198 -24.18 18.58 21.08
N ALA A 199 -23.21 18.12 20.29
CA ALA A 199 -23.09 18.45 18.87
C ALA A 199 -24.26 17.91 18.03
N LEU A 200 -25.07 16.99 18.57
CA LEU A 200 -26.21 16.39 17.89
C LEU A 200 -27.49 17.22 18.04
N CYS A 201 -27.79 17.69 19.25
CA CYS A 201 -29.07 18.32 19.56
C CYS A 201 -28.96 19.71 20.23
N GLY A 202 -27.74 20.17 20.52
CA GLY A 202 -27.46 21.45 21.16
C GLY A 202 -27.73 21.51 22.67
N THR A 203 -28.16 20.41 23.30
CA THR A 203 -28.48 20.39 24.74
C THR A 203 -27.22 20.27 25.58
N ALA A 204 -27.16 20.98 26.72
CA ALA A 204 -26.07 20.86 27.67
C ALA A 204 -25.99 19.41 28.20
N PRO A 205 -24.82 18.75 28.11
CA PRO A 205 -24.66 17.40 28.60
C PRO A 205 -24.46 17.38 30.12
N VAL A 206 -24.77 16.24 30.72
CA VAL A 206 -24.54 15.97 32.15
C VAL A 206 -23.45 14.93 32.31
N MET A 207 -22.63 15.03 33.36
CA MET A 207 -21.66 13.97 33.66
C MET A 207 -22.39 12.75 34.22
N ARG A 208 -22.09 11.56 33.68
CA ARG A 208 -22.54 10.28 34.21
C ARG A 208 -21.38 9.29 34.25
N GLU A 209 -21.46 8.33 35.16
CA GLU A 209 -20.50 7.24 35.22
C GLU A 209 -20.96 6.06 34.35
N SER A 210 -20.00 5.41 33.72
CA SER A 210 -20.19 4.23 32.89
C SER A 210 -19.07 3.24 33.12
N VAL A 211 -19.37 1.94 33.24
CA VAL A 211 -18.34 0.91 33.36
C VAL A 211 -17.75 0.60 31.99
N HIS A 212 -16.45 0.80 31.83
CA HIS A 212 -15.70 0.52 30.61
C HIS A 212 -14.75 -0.65 30.80
N TYR A 213 -14.44 -1.30 29.69
CA TYR A 213 -13.51 -2.43 29.57
C TYR A 213 -12.16 -1.96 29.08
N PHE A 214 -11.11 -2.32 29.80
CA PHE A 214 -9.74 -1.94 29.49
C PHE A 214 -8.89 -3.18 29.20
N PHE A 215 -8.22 -3.20 28.04
CA PHE A 215 -7.16 -4.16 27.77
C PHE A 215 -5.91 -3.77 28.55
N THR A 216 -5.36 -4.71 29.33
CA THR A 216 -4.19 -4.48 30.19
C THR A 216 -2.88 -4.46 29.40
N LEU A 217 -2.74 -3.51 28.46
CA LEU A 217 -1.56 -3.37 27.59
C LEU A 217 -0.26 -3.25 28.40
N SER A 218 -0.33 -2.58 29.56
CA SER A 218 0.81 -2.41 30.48
C SER A 218 1.47 -3.74 30.87
N ALA A 219 0.68 -4.81 31.03
CA ALA A 219 1.18 -6.14 31.39
C ALA A 219 2.02 -6.81 30.27
N TYR A 220 1.91 -6.33 29.02
CA TYR A 220 2.64 -6.87 27.87
C TYR A 220 3.95 -6.14 27.58
N GLU A 221 4.30 -5.10 28.35
CA GLU A 221 5.50 -4.30 28.09
C GLU A 221 6.80 -5.14 27.93
N PRO A 222 7.09 -6.14 28.78
CA PRO A 222 8.30 -6.95 28.62
C PRO A 222 8.36 -7.67 27.27
N PHE A 223 7.23 -8.28 26.86
CA PHE A 223 7.09 -8.93 25.57
C PHE A 223 7.24 -7.93 24.41
N LEU A 224 6.58 -6.78 24.50
CA LEU A 224 6.62 -5.76 23.44
C LEU A 224 8.03 -5.20 23.24
N ARG A 225 8.79 -4.98 24.31
CA ARG A 225 10.19 -4.56 24.22
C ARG A 225 11.04 -5.56 23.45
N GLU A 226 10.91 -6.85 23.75
CA GLU A 226 11.60 -7.92 23.02
C GLU A 226 11.13 -7.98 21.54
N TRP A 227 9.83 -7.89 21.33
CA TRP A 227 9.23 -7.95 20.00
C TRP A 227 9.68 -6.79 19.12
N VAL A 228 9.64 -5.55 19.61
CA VAL A 228 10.12 -4.34 18.93
C VAL A 228 11.63 -4.39 18.67
N ALA A 229 12.40 -5.01 19.56
CA ALA A 229 13.85 -5.10 19.44
C ALA A 229 14.36 -6.09 18.37
N THR A 230 13.48 -6.95 17.84
CA THR A 230 13.87 -7.98 16.87
C THR A 230 14.34 -7.35 15.54
N PRO A 231 15.56 -7.69 15.05
CA PRO A 231 16.07 -7.14 13.79
C PRO A 231 15.16 -7.42 12.59
N GLY A 232 15.06 -6.45 11.67
CA GLY A 232 14.28 -6.56 10.43
C GLY A 232 12.77 -6.40 10.58
N ARG A 233 12.24 -6.36 11.81
CA ARG A 233 10.81 -6.22 12.07
C ARG A 233 10.27 -4.81 11.84
N LEU A 234 11.05 -3.81 12.25
CA LEU A 234 10.71 -2.39 12.15
C LEU A 234 11.87 -1.63 11.51
N GLN A 235 11.57 -0.50 10.87
CA GLN A 235 12.61 0.46 10.51
C GLN A 235 13.30 1.01 11.78
N PRO A 236 14.63 1.23 11.76
CA PRO A 236 15.37 1.73 12.92
C PRO A 236 14.81 3.01 13.53
N GLU A 237 14.29 3.92 12.71
CA GLU A 237 13.69 5.21 13.04
C GLU A 237 12.43 5.01 13.86
N ILE A 238 11.56 4.08 13.42
CA ILE A 238 10.33 3.71 14.09
C ILE A 238 10.62 3.03 15.43
N ARG A 239 11.60 2.12 15.46
CA ARG A 239 12.05 1.50 16.71
C ARG A 239 12.50 2.55 17.72
N ARG A 240 13.32 3.52 17.31
CA ARG A 240 13.78 4.62 18.19
C ARG A 240 12.62 5.48 18.68
N PHE A 241 11.62 5.73 17.83
CA PHE A 241 10.43 6.49 18.20
C PHE A 241 9.60 5.77 19.27
N ILE A 242 9.39 4.46 19.14
CA ILE A 242 8.63 3.65 20.10
C ILE A 242 9.26 3.63 21.49
N GLU A 243 10.60 3.74 21.61
CA GLU A 243 11.29 3.83 22.90
C GLU A 243 10.83 5.02 23.75
N HIS A 244 10.28 6.08 23.14
CA HIS A 244 9.68 7.17 23.90
C HIS A 244 8.44 6.73 24.68
N TRP A 245 7.51 6.02 24.05
CA TRP A 245 6.31 5.50 24.71
C TRP A 245 6.62 4.51 25.82
N PHE A 246 7.66 3.70 25.62
CA PHE A 246 8.18 2.81 26.64
C PHE A 246 8.79 3.53 27.84
N LYS A 247 9.36 4.73 27.66
CA LYS A 247 9.88 5.55 28.77
C LYS A 247 8.75 6.24 29.54
N GLU A 248 7.68 6.65 28.85
CA GLU A 248 6.49 7.23 29.47
C GLU A 248 5.68 6.19 30.27
N GLY A 249 5.78 4.92 29.89
CA GLY A 249 5.06 3.80 30.49
C GLY A 249 3.75 3.53 29.75
N LEU A 250 3.50 2.26 29.43
CA LEU A 250 2.29 1.87 28.72
C LEU A 250 1.06 1.95 29.63
N ARG A 251 -0.04 2.50 29.11
CA ARG A 251 -1.33 2.57 29.79
C ARG A 251 -2.29 1.54 29.24
N ASP A 252 -3.21 1.09 30.08
CA ASP A 252 -4.29 0.20 29.65
C ASP A 252 -5.24 0.93 28.70
N TRP A 253 -5.74 0.20 27.72
CA TRP A 253 -6.51 0.74 26.61
C TRP A 253 -7.99 0.50 26.79
N ASP A 254 -8.81 1.56 26.76
CA ASP A 254 -10.27 1.42 26.75
C ASP A 254 -10.75 0.87 25.40
N ILE A 255 -11.27 -0.35 25.45
CA ILE A 255 -11.72 -1.12 24.30
C ILE A 255 -13.26 -1.17 24.18
N SER A 256 -13.98 -0.38 24.98
CA SER A 256 -15.44 -0.37 24.98
C SER A 256 -16.06 0.99 24.68
N ARG A 257 -17.24 0.99 24.07
CA ARG A 257 -18.08 2.17 23.87
C ARG A 257 -19.51 1.87 24.32
N ASP A 258 -20.15 2.88 24.87
CA ASP A 258 -21.56 2.81 25.24
C ASP A 258 -22.50 2.87 24.03
N GLY A 259 -23.59 2.11 24.11
CA GLY A 259 -24.69 2.18 23.18
C GLY A 259 -25.50 3.48 23.27
N PRO A 260 -26.20 3.88 22.19
CA PRO A 260 -26.16 3.29 20.85
C PRO A 260 -24.79 3.53 20.15
N TYR A 261 -24.30 2.52 19.45
CA TYR A 261 -23.03 2.54 18.72
C TYR A 261 -23.10 1.59 17.52
N PHE A 262 -22.59 2.03 16.37
CA PHE A 262 -22.44 1.16 15.19
C PHE A 262 -21.17 0.33 15.30
N GLY A 263 -21.32 -0.92 15.77
CA GLY A 263 -20.24 -1.86 15.99
C GLY A 263 -20.72 -3.19 16.57
N PHE A 264 -19.77 -4.03 16.99
CA PHE A 264 -20.08 -5.31 17.63
C PHE A 264 -20.32 -5.17 19.13
N LYS A 265 -21.33 -5.87 19.66
CA LYS A 265 -21.59 -5.92 21.09
C LYS A 265 -20.52 -6.76 21.81
N ILE A 266 -20.18 -6.36 23.03
CA ILE A 266 -19.31 -7.15 23.90
C ILE A 266 -20.12 -8.36 24.40
N PRO A 267 -19.59 -9.60 24.31
CA PRO A 267 -20.28 -10.79 24.80
C PRO A 267 -20.70 -10.67 26.27
N GLY A 268 -21.99 -10.90 26.54
CA GLY A 268 -22.59 -10.81 27.87
C GLY A 268 -23.02 -9.41 28.30
N GLU A 269 -22.87 -8.40 27.44
CA GLU A 269 -23.31 -7.02 27.70
C GLU A 269 -24.48 -6.62 26.80
N GLU A 270 -25.45 -5.88 27.35
CA GLU A 270 -26.62 -5.43 26.57
C GLU A 270 -26.32 -4.19 25.72
N ASN A 271 -25.63 -3.21 26.32
CA ASN A 271 -25.41 -1.86 25.78
C ASN A 271 -23.93 -1.46 25.70
N LYS A 272 -23.01 -2.44 25.64
CA LYS A 272 -21.57 -2.20 25.44
C LYS A 272 -21.14 -2.77 24.10
N TYR A 273 -20.34 -1.97 23.40
CA TYR A 273 -19.80 -2.30 22.09
C TYR A 273 -18.28 -2.26 22.13
N PHE A 274 -17.63 -3.05 21.27
CA PHE A 274 -16.20 -2.91 21.06
C PHE A 274 -15.91 -1.54 20.45
N TYR A 275 -14.88 -0.89 20.97
CA TYR A 275 -14.31 0.27 20.31
C TYR A 275 -13.67 -0.16 18.98
N VAL A 276 -13.85 0.64 17.93
CA VAL A 276 -13.36 0.33 16.57
C VAL A 276 -11.88 -0.09 16.53
N TRP A 277 -11.01 0.50 17.35
CA TRP A 277 -9.60 0.12 17.37
C TRP A 277 -9.30 -1.29 17.92
N LEU A 278 -10.28 -1.95 18.55
CA LEU A 278 -10.21 -3.38 18.85
C LEU A 278 -10.54 -4.22 17.62
N ASP A 279 -11.66 -3.95 16.93
CA ASP A 279 -12.15 -4.80 15.85
C ASP A 279 -11.53 -4.51 14.47
N ALA A 280 -10.98 -3.30 14.26
CA ALA A 280 -10.34 -2.90 13.01
C ALA A 280 -9.14 -3.79 12.65
N PRO A 281 -8.10 -3.98 13.49
CA PRO A 281 -6.98 -4.85 13.13
C PRO A 281 -7.39 -6.34 13.05
N ILE A 282 -8.47 -6.75 13.71
CA ILE A 282 -9.03 -8.10 13.58
C ILE A 282 -9.63 -8.30 12.17
N GLY A 283 -10.01 -7.20 11.49
CA GLY A 283 -10.40 -7.19 10.09
C GLY A 283 -9.35 -7.81 9.15
N TYR A 284 -8.06 -7.75 9.48
CA TYR A 284 -7.01 -8.46 8.73
C TYR A 284 -7.20 -9.98 8.81
N ILE A 285 -7.50 -10.51 10.01
CA ILE A 285 -7.75 -11.93 10.24
C ILE A 285 -9.02 -12.35 9.51
N ALA A 286 -10.12 -11.60 9.69
CA ALA A 286 -11.40 -11.88 9.05
C ALA A 286 -11.31 -11.91 7.53
N THR A 287 -10.61 -10.94 6.94
CA THR A 287 -10.36 -10.89 5.48
C THR A 287 -9.56 -12.10 5.03
N THR A 288 -8.57 -12.53 5.81
CA THR A 288 -7.77 -13.73 5.49
C THR A 288 -8.61 -14.99 5.56
N GLN A 289 -9.48 -15.12 6.57
CA GLN A 289 -10.42 -16.23 6.66
C GLN A 289 -11.33 -16.25 5.42
N LYS A 290 -11.89 -15.09 5.05
CA LYS A 290 -12.76 -14.98 3.89
C LYS A 290 -12.07 -15.40 2.60
N PHE A 291 -10.84 -14.94 2.40
CA PHE A 291 -9.99 -15.34 1.27
C PHE A 291 -9.74 -16.85 1.24
N CYS A 292 -9.45 -17.46 2.39
CA CYS A 292 -9.22 -18.90 2.50
C CYS A 292 -10.47 -19.71 2.14
N GLU A 293 -11.65 -19.29 2.61
CA GLU A 293 -12.93 -19.89 2.24
C GLU A 293 -13.22 -19.80 0.74
N MET A 294 -12.93 -18.66 0.12
CA MET A 294 -13.15 -18.43 -1.32
C MET A 294 -12.20 -19.24 -2.21
N THR A 295 -10.98 -19.51 -1.74
CA THR A 295 -9.91 -20.12 -2.56
C THR A 295 -9.56 -21.56 -2.18
N GLY A 296 -10.14 -22.09 -1.10
CA GLY A 296 -9.79 -23.40 -0.55
C GLY A 296 -8.42 -23.43 0.14
N ARG A 297 -7.83 -22.27 0.49
CA ARG A 297 -6.59 -22.19 1.26
C ARG A 297 -6.86 -22.43 2.76
N ASP A 298 -5.82 -22.78 3.49
CA ASP A 298 -5.90 -23.09 4.93
C ASP A 298 -5.69 -21.83 5.78
N PHE A 299 -6.74 -21.35 6.45
CA PHE A 299 -6.66 -20.16 7.31
C PHE A 299 -5.66 -20.31 8.48
N PRO A 300 -5.64 -21.43 9.24
CA PRO A 300 -4.63 -21.70 10.25
C PRO A 300 -3.19 -21.48 9.78
N SER A 301 -2.88 -21.84 8.52
CA SER A 301 -1.55 -21.66 7.93
C SER A 301 -1.07 -20.21 7.91
N TYR A 302 -1.94 -19.21 8.10
CA TYR A 302 -1.58 -17.79 8.17
C TYR A 302 -1.56 -17.23 9.59
N TRP A 303 -2.50 -17.63 10.45
CA TRP A 303 -2.78 -16.91 11.71
C TRP A 303 -2.69 -17.76 12.98
N LEU A 304 -2.59 -19.09 12.89
CA LEU A 304 -2.57 -19.99 14.04
C LEU A 304 -1.31 -20.87 14.03
N ASP A 305 -0.35 -20.55 14.91
CA ASP A 305 0.99 -21.21 14.95
C ASP A 305 1.67 -21.26 13.56
N SER A 306 1.47 -20.18 12.81
CA SER A 306 1.86 -20.08 11.41
C SER A 306 3.34 -19.74 11.25
N LYS A 307 3.95 -20.32 10.20
CA LYS A 307 5.27 -19.95 9.66
C LYS A 307 5.20 -18.89 8.56
N ALA A 308 4.00 -18.46 8.16
CA ALA A 308 3.81 -17.42 7.17
C ALA A 308 4.39 -16.10 7.69
N LYS A 309 4.98 -15.33 6.78
CA LYS A 309 5.44 -13.99 7.09
C LYS A 309 4.29 -13.01 6.99
N ILE A 310 3.94 -12.35 8.09
CA ILE A 310 2.87 -11.34 8.13
C ILE A 310 3.47 -9.94 8.08
N TYR A 311 3.17 -9.17 7.06
CA TYR A 311 3.63 -7.79 6.86
C TYR A 311 2.45 -6.82 6.90
N HIS A 312 2.55 -5.79 7.73
CA HIS A 312 1.63 -4.66 7.71
C HIS A 312 2.34 -3.45 7.12
N VAL A 313 1.80 -2.85 6.06
CA VAL A 313 2.24 -1.54 5.54
C VAL A 313 1.28 -0.49 6.06
N ILE A 314 1.79 0.51 6.78
CA ILE A 314 0.97 1.48 7.50
C ILE A 314 1.52 2.90 7.45
N GLY A 315 0.65 3.90 7.60
CA GLY A 315 1.01 5.28 7.90
C GLY A 315 1.63 5.47 9.31
N LYS A 316 2.45 6.51 9.46
CA LYS A 316 3.13 6.83 10.73
C LYS A 316 2.20 7.22 11.89
N ASP A 317 0.97 7.59 11.60
CA ASP A 317 -0.08 7.96 12.57
C ASP A 317 -0.65 6.77 13.35
N ILE A 318 -0.55 5.55 12.80
CA ILE A 318 -1.16 4.34 13.40
C ILE A 318 -0.11 3.33 13.92
N VAL A 319 1.14 3.79 14.06
CA VAL A 319 2.28 2.99 14.55
C VAL A 319 2.04 2.44 15.94
N TYR A 320 1.51 3.26 16.87
CA TYR A 320 1.24 2.82 18.25
C TYR A 320 0.36 1.56 18.26
N PHE A 321 -0.73 1.59 17.48
CA PHE A 321 -1.68 0.50 17.39
C PHE A 321 -1.05 -0.78 16.84
N HIS A 322 -0.31 -0.68 15.74
CA HIS A 322 0.22 -1.84 15.04
C HIS A 322 1.51 -2.41 15.66
N THR A 323 2.17 -1.66 16.55
CA THR A 323 3.44 -2.08 17.16
C THR A 323 3.34 -2.39 18.66
N LEU A 324 2.28 -1.90 19.34
CA LEU A 324 2.06 -2.14 20.76
C LEU A 324 0.74 -2.87 21.01
N PHE A 325 -0.39 -2.22 20.68
CA PHE A 325 -1.71 -2.74 21.00
C PHE A 325 -2.01 -4.06 20.29
N TRP A 326 -1.80 -4.10 18.98
CA TRP A 326 -2.12 -5.24 18.14
C TRP A 326 -1.27 -6.49 18.41
N PRO A 327 0.08 -6.42 18.47
CA PRO A 327 0.90 -7.58 18.83
C PRO A 327 0.58 -8.12 20.23
N ALA A 328 0.24 -7.25 21.19
CA ALA A 328 -0.15 -7.67 22.53
C ALA A 328 -1.49 -8.43 22.53
N MET A 329 -2.49 -7.94 21.78
CA MET A 329 -3.77 -8.65 21.60
C MET A 329 -3.58 -10.02 20.96
N LEU A 330 -2.80 -10.09 19.87
CA LEU A 330 -2.50 -11.35 19.19
C LEU A 330 -1.79 -12.33 20.13
N LYS A 331 -0.78 -11.86 20.86
CA LYS A 331 -0.02 -12.67 21.83
C LYS A 331 -0.92 -13.26 22.91
N GLY A 332 -1.76 -12.44 23.53
CA GLY A 332 -2.69 -12.89 24.57
C GLY A 332 -3.78 -13.83 24.06
N ALA A 333 -4.22 -13.64 22.81
CA ALA A 333 -5.25 -14.47 22.20
C ALA A 333 -4.70 -15.72 21.49
N GLY A 334 -3.38 -15.93 21.45
CA GLY A 334 -2.74 -17.11 20.86
C GLY A 334 -2.73 -17.12 19.33
N TYR A 335 -2.58 -15.96 18.69
CA TYR A 335 -2.43 -15.82 17.24
C TYR A 335 -0.97 -15.55 16.84
N SER A 336 -0.64 -15.85 15.58
CA SER A 336 0.65 -15.49 15.00
C SER A 336 0.87 -13.98 14.96
N LEU A 337 2.13 -13.57 15.15
CA LEU A 337 2.51 -12.16 15.26
C LEU A 337 3.00 -11.59 13.93
N PRO A 338 2.88 -10.26 13.71
CA PRO A 338 3.45 -9.62 12.54
C PRO A 338 4.98 -9.84 12.49
N THR A 339 5.45 -10.28 11.33
CA THR A 339 6.88 -10.45 11.05
C THR A 339 7.55 -9.11 10.76
N ARG A 340 6.86 -8.21 10.04
CA ARG A 340 7.32 -6.84 9.75
C ARG A 340 6.15 -5.85 9.87
N VAL A 341 6.46 -4.64 10.31
CA VAL A 341 5.59 -3.47 10.15
C VAL A 341 6.39 -2.42 9.39
N LEU A 342 5.93 -2.10 8.19
CA LEU A 342 6.56 -1.18 7.24
C LEU A 342 5.83 0.15 7.31
N VAL A 343 6.50 1.17 7.85
CA VAL A 343 5.89 2.48 8.05
C VAL A 343 6.28 3.47 6.95
N HIS A 344 5.33 4.24 6.43
CA HIS A 344 5.60 5.36 5.53
C HIS A 344 5.18 6.70 6.13
N GLY A 345 5.74 7.79 5.59
CA GLY A 345 5.35 9.16 5.97
C GLY A 345 4.07 9.64 5.30
N PHE A 346 3.70 10.89 5.58
CA PHE A 346 2.54 11.53 4.98
C PHE A 346 2.81 12.00 3.56
N LEU A 347 1.75 12.28 2.82
CA LEU A 347 1.82 13.03 1.56
C LEU A 347 1.73 14.54 1.82
N THR A 348 2.65 15.30 1.22
CA THR A 348 2.53 16.74 1.02
C THR A 348 2.29 17.05 -0.45
N ILE A 349 1.70 18.22 -0.75
CA ILE A 349 1.57 18.74 -2.11
C ILE A 349 2.27 20.09 -2.16
N ASN A 350 3.28 20.21 -3.04
CA ASN A 350 4.14 21.39 -3.16
C ASN A 350 4.74 21.85 -1.80
N GLY A 351 5.12 20.90 -0.95
CA GLY A 351 5.68 21.15 0.38
C GLY A 351 4.66 21.46 1.47
N GLU A 352 3.36 21.52 1.16
CA GLU A 352 2.31 21.78 2.14
C GLU A 352 1.52 20.53 2.51
N LYS A 353 1.08 20.45 3.77
CA LYS A 353 0.10 19.45 4.20
C LYS A 353 -1.20 19.62 3.41
N MET A 354 -1.75 18.51 2.92
CA MET A 354 -3.04 18.49 2.21
C MET A 354 -4.13 19.18 3.04
N SER A 355 -4.88 20.07 2.41
CA SER A 355 -5.97 20.80 3.05
C SER A 355 -7.11 21.06 2.06
N LYS A 356 -8.34 20.80 2.51
CA LYS A 356 -9.56 21.14 1.77
C LYS A 356 -9.68 22.65 1.55
N SER A 357 -9.32 23.48 2.52
CA SER A 357 -9.43 24.94 2.42
C SER A 357 -8.43 25.57 1.46
N ARG A 358 -7.24 24.96 1.32
CA ARG A 358 -6.19 25.40 0.39
C ARG A 358 -6.27 24.75 -1.00
N GLY A 359 -7.25 23.87 -1.23
CA GLY A 359 -7.41 23.16 -2.51
C GLY A 359 -6.32 22.12 -2.80
N THR A 360 -5.52 21.73 -1.80
CA THR A 360 -4.47 20.71 -1.92
C THR A 360 -4.94 19.33 -1.44
N PHE A 361 -6.23 19.16 -1.18
CA PHE A 361 -6.83 17.87 -0.91
C PHE A 361 -7.42 17.33 -2.21
N ILE A 362 -6.81 16.26 -2.74
CA ILE A 362 -7.16 15.69 -4.04
C ILE A 362 -7.65 14.27 -3.81
N ASN A 363 -8.89 13.97 -4.22
CA ASN A 363 -9.40 12.60 -4.17
C ASN A 363 -8.78 11.74 -5.28
N ALA A 364 -8.75 10.43 -5.08
CA ALA A 364 -8.30 9.46 -6.07
C ALA A 364 -9.07 9.60 -7.39
N ARG A 365 -10.41 9.72 -7.31
CA ARG A 365 -11.26 9.94 -8.47
C ARG A 365 -10.96 11.23 -9.23
N ASP A 366 -10.70 12.33 -8.52
CA ASP A 366 -10.37 13.61 -9.14
C ASP A 366 -9.08 13.51 -9.97
N PHE A 367 -8.07 12.80 -9.47
CA PHE A 367 -6.86 12.51 -10.24
C PHE A 367 -7.18 11.70 -11.51
N LEU A 368 -7.93 10.60 -11.39
CA LEU A 368 -8.27 9.70 -12.50
C LEU A 368 -9.08 10.38 -13.61
N ASN A 369 -9.86 11.41 -13.28
CA ASN A 369 -10.61 12.19 -14.26
C ASN A 369 -9.72 13.00 -15.20
N HIS A 370 -8.48 13.30 -14.79
CA HIS A 370 -7.56 14.16 -15.55
C HIS A 370 -6.29 13.44 -16.02
N LEU A 371 -5.79 12.46 -15.27
CA LEU A 371 -4.47 11.87 -15.43
C LEU A 371 -4.51 10.35 -15.34
N ASP A 372 -3.53 9.73 -16.01
CA ASP A 372 -3.34 8.29 -15.98
C ASP A 372 -2.77 7.84 -14.62
N PRO A 373 -3.34 6.83 -13.96
CA PRO A 373 -2.84 6.30 -12.69
C PRO A 373 -1.38 5.85 -12.75
N GLN A 374 -0.88 5.42 -13.93
CA GLN A 374 0.52 5.02 -14.09
C GLN A 374 1.50 6.16 -13.79
N TYR A 375 1.11 7.41 -13.99
CA TYR A 375 1.97 8.56 -13.70
C TYR A 375 2.19 8.72 -12.20
N LEU A 376 1.13 8.57 -11.40
CA LEU A 376 1.24 8.65 -9.94
C LEU A 376 2.02 7.47 -9.36
N ARG A 377 1.75 6.25 -9.86
CA ARG A 377 2.49 5.05 -9.47
C ARG A 377 3.98 5.19 -9.72
N TYR A 378 4.37 5.67 -10.91
CA TYR A 378 5.75 5.94 -11.25
C TYR A 378 6.36 6.97 -10.30
N TYR A 379 5.68 8.11 -10.12
CA TYR A 379 6.20 9.21 -9.33
C TYR A 379 6.40 8.82 -7.85
N TYR A 380 5.44 8.09 -7.27
CA TYR A 380 5.59 7.57 -5.92
C TYR A 380 6.72 6.57 -5.81
N ALA A 381 6.82 5.60 -6.74
CA ALA A 381 7.95 4.67 -6.74
C ALA A 381 9.30 5.38 -6.86
N ALA A 382 9.41 6.44 -7.66
CA ALA A 382 10.64 7.21 -7.82
C ALA A 382 11.03 8.01 -6.56
N LYS A 383 10.12 8.19 -5.60
CA LYS A 383 10.36 8.96 -4.36
C LYS A 383 10.31 8.14 -3.08
N LEU A 384 9.62 7.01 -3.07
CA LEU A 384 9.50 6.14 -1.90
C LEU A 384 10.83 5.47 -1.58
N SER A 385 11.38 5.78 -0.40
CA SER A 385 12.55 5.12 0.16
C SER A 385 12.11 4.03 1.16
N GLY A 386 13.08 3.24 1.64
CA GLY A 386 12.82 2.28 2.74
C GLY A 386 12.60 2.95 4.11
N GLN A 387 12.61 4.29 4.17
CA GLN A 387 12.50 5.09 5.39
C GLN A 387 11.08 5.66 5.56
N PRO A 388 10.63 5.95 6.79
CA PRO A 388 9.30 6.51 7.06
C PRO A 388 9.24 8.03 6.79
N ASP A 389 9.82 8.48 5.68
CA ASP A 389 9.90 9.89 5.30
C ASP A 389 8.60 10.35 4.63
N ASP A 390 8.29 11.64 4.76
CA ASP A 390 7.15 12.26 4.06
C ASP A 390 7.46 12.36 2.56
N LEU A 391 6.46 12.06 1.74
CA LEU A 391 6.55 12.14 0.29
C LEU A 391 5.92 13.43 -0.19
N ASP A 392 6.69 14.24 -0.94
CA ASP A 392 6.16 15.45 -1.56
C ASP A 392 5.76 15.24 -3.02
N LEU A 393 4.48 15.46 -3.31
CA LEU A 393 3.96 15.61 -4.66
C LEU A 393 4.10 17.06 -5.10
N ASN A 394 5.27 17.39 -5.62
CA ASN A 394 5.50 18.66 -6.28
C ASN A 394 4.99 18.57 -7.72
N LEU A 395 4.01 19.40 -8.10
CA LEU A 395 3.28 19.25 -9.36
C LEU A 395 4.14 19.54 -10.61
N ASP A 396 5.09 20.46 -10.49
CA ASP A 396 6.01 20.79 -11.59
C ASP A 396 7.06 19.67 -11.76
N ASP A 397 7.62 19.17 -10.66
CA ASP A 397 8.51 18.00 -10.66
C ASP A 397 7.77 16.75 -11.13
N PHE A 398 6.49 16.57 -10.78
CA PHE A 398 5.66 15.45 -11.22
C PHE A 398 5.58 15.35 -12.75
N ALA A 399 5.14 16.42 -13.41
CA ALA A 399 5.05 16.45 -14.86
C ALA A 399 6.44 16.31 -15.51
N THR A 400 7.45 17.01 -14.95
CA THR A 400 8.81 17.00 -15.50
C THR A 400 9.44 15.62 -15.42
N ARG A 401 9.38 14.96 -14.25
CA ARG A 401 9.97 13.65 -13.99
C ARG A 401 9.30 12.55 -14.80
N VAL A 402 7.97 12.50 -14.81
CA VAL A 402 7.24 11.49 -15.61
C VAL A 402 7.57 11.65 -17.10
N ASN A 403 7.58 12.88 -17.61
CA ASN A 403 7.96 13.13 -18.99
C ASN A 403 9.44 12.78 -19.27
N ALA A 404 10.36 13.10 -18.37
CA ALA A 404 11.80 12.93 -18.58
C ALA A 404 12.26 11.48 -18.43
N GLU A 405 11.67 10.72 -17.51
CA GLU A 405 12.14 9.37 -17.20
C GLU A 405 11.21 8.30 -17.82
N LEU A 406 9.94 8.26 -17.41
CA LEU A 406 9.00 7.26 -17.93
C LEU A 406 8.84 7.38 -19.45
N ILE A 407 8.62 8.60 -19.95
CA ILE A 407 8.31 8.78 -21.37
C ILE A 407 9.59 8.82 -22.21
N ASN A 408 10.51 9.72 -21.88
CA ASN A 408 11.69 9.97 -22.73
C ASN A 408 12.79 8.91 -22.60
N LYS A 409 12.81 8.08 -21.54
CA LYS A 409 13.80 7.01 -21.38
C LYS A 409 13.17 5.64 -21.53
N ILE A 410 12.22 5.29 -20.66
CA ILE A 410 11.66 3.94 -20.57
C ILE A 410 10.78 3.61 -21.79
N ALA A 411 9.74 4.41 -22.04
CA ALA A 411 8.82 4.18 -23.15
C ALA A 411 9.43 4.52 -24.52
N ASN A 412 10.37 5.46 -24.56
CA ASN A 412 11.03 5.93 -25.77
C ASN A 412 11.75 4.82 -26.53
N LEU A 413 12.36 3.86 -25.83
CA LEU A 413 13.08 2.79 -26.48
C LEU A 413 12.11 1.91 -27.29
N VAL A 414 10.99 1.50 -26.70
CA VAL A 414 9.96 0.73 -27.41
C VAL A 414 9.35 1.54 -28.55
N SER A 415 9.03 2.82 -28.31
CA SER A 415 8.38 3.68 -29.30
C SER A 415 9.25 4.06 -30.49
N ARG A 416 10.58 3.99 -30.35
CA ARG A 416 11.51 4.19 -31.46
C ARG A 416 11.84 2.90 -32.19
N VAL A 417 12.11 1.83 -31.44
CA VAL A 417 12.67 0.61 -32.01
C VAL A 417 11.59 -0.24 -32.69
N VAL A 418 10.40 -0.40 -32.09
CA VAL A 418 9.35 -1.26 -32.67
C VAL A 418 8.84 -0.76 -34.02
N PRO A 419 8.46 0.54 -34.20
CA PRO A 419 8.08 1.03 -35.52
C PRO A 419 9.20 0.90 -36.56
N PHE A 420 10.45 1.08 -36.14
CA PHE A 420 11.61 0.94 -37.02
C PHE A 420 11.78 -0.50 -37.49
N VAL A 421 11.63 -1.49 -36.59
CA VAL A 421 11.67 -2.91 -36.92
C VAL A 421 10.51 -3.31 -37.83
N ASN A 422 9.30 -2.83 -37.54
CA ASN A 422 8.13 -3.09 -38.39
C ASN A 422 8.32 -2.55 -39.80
N ARG A 423 8.87 -1.34 -39.95
CA ARG A 423 9.07 -0.70 -41.26
C ARG A 423 10.18 -1.32 -42.08
N ASN A 424 11.33 -1.60 -41.47
CA ASN A 424 12.54 -1.97 -42.22
C ASN A 424 12.79 -3.49 -42.25
N PHE A 425 12.23 -4.24 -41.31
CA PHE A 425 12.50 -5.68 -41.14
C PHE A 425 11.22 -6.51 -41.06
N SER A 426 10.06 -5.96 -41.47
CA SER A 426 8.75 -6.63 -41.42
C SER A 426 8.41 -7.22 -40.05
N GLY A 427 8.80 -6.51 -38.98
CA GLY A 427 8.53 -6.95 -37.60
C GLY A 427 9.48 -8.04 -37.10
N ARG A 428 10.48 -8.46 -37.87
CA ARG A 428 11.37 -9.57 -37.49
C ARG A 428 12.65 -9.09 -36.83
N LEU A 429 13.00 -9.74 -35.73
CA LEU A 429 14.30 -9.65 -35.07
C LEU A 429 15.27 -10.68 -35.66
N SER A 430 16.56 -10.45 -35.48
CA SER A 430 17.64 -11.33 -35.92
C SER A 430 18.35 -11.95 -34.71
N GLU A 431 19.58 -12.39 -34.90
CA GLU A 431 20.52 -12.71 -33.82
C GLU A 431 21.03 -11.43 -33.12
N LEU A 432 21.67 -11.59 -31.97
CA LEU A 432 22.38 -10.49 -31.30
C LEU A 432 23.65 -10.08 -32.08
N PRO A 433 24.06 -8.81 -31.99
CA PRO A 433 25.34 -8.38 -32.54
C PRO A 433 26.51 -8.91 -31.68
N ALA A 434 27.56 -9.41 -32.32
CA ALA A 434 28.79 -9.82 -31.64
C ALA A 434 29.55 -8.62 -31.05
N GLY A 435 30.31 -8.85 -29.96
CA GLY A 435 31.18 -7.83 -29.35
C GLY A 435 30.48 -6.85 -28.41
N TYR A 436 29.27 -7.17 -27.96
CA TYR A 436 28.50 -6.35 -27.02
C TYR A 436 28.30 -6.98 -25.64
N ASP A 437 29.05 -8.04 -25.31
CA ASP A 437 28.96 -8.74 -24.03
C ASP A 437 29.21 -7.80 -22.84
N THR A 438 30.14 -6.84 -22.98
CA THR A 438 30.41 -5.82 -21.95
C THR A 438 29.23 -4.88 -21.73
N LEU A 439 28.56 -4.43 -22.80
CA LEU A 439 27.39 -3.55 -22.71
C LEU A 439 26.20 -4.29 -22.08
N ILE A 440 26.00 -5.56 -22.46
CA ILE A 440 24.97 -6.42 -21.87
C ILE A 440 25.28 -6.65 -20.39
N GLY A 441 26.53 -6.96 -20.06
CA GLY A 441 27.02 -7.10 -18.68
C GLY A 441 26.74 -5.86 -17.84
N GLU A 442 27.04 -4.66 -18.34
CA GLU A 442 26.78 -3.40 -17.62
C GLU A 442 25.30 -3.21 -17.24
N MET A 443 24.37 -3.63 -18.12
CA MET A 443 22.94 -3.60 -17.81
C MET A 443 22.54 -4.69 -16.81
N LEU A 444 23.09 -5.89 -16.96
CA LEU A 444 22.76 -7.05 -16.11
C LEU A 444 23.32 -6.92 -14.70
N ASP A 445 24.49 -6.30 -14.52
CA ASP A 445 25.14 -6.09 -13.22
C ASP A 445 24.32 -5.18 -12.29
N ARG A 446 23.37 -4.42 -12.85
CA ARG A 446 22.43 -3.57 -12.08
C ARG A 446 21.20 -4.33 -11.59
N VAL A 447 20.85 -5.46 -12.19
CA VAL A 447 19.65 -6.25 -11.84
C VAL A 447 19.63 -6.70 -10.37
N PRO A 448 20.75 -7.18 -9.77
CA PRO A 448 20.78 -7.51 -8.35
C PRO A 448 20.44 -6.31 -7.45
N ALA A 449 20.98 -5.13 -7.74
CA ALA A 449 20.69 -3.92 -6.97
C ALA A 449 19.20 -3.53 -7.05
N VAL A 450 18.57 -3.69 -8.22
CA VAL A 450 17.11 -3.46 -8.35
C VAL A 450 16.33 -4.41 -7.43
N ARG A 451 16.69 -5.70 -7.39
CA ARG A 451 16.05 -6.70 -6.52
C ARG A 451 16.21 -6.33 -5.05
N GLU A 452 17.43 -6.05 -4.61
CA GLU A 452 17.75 -5.72 -3.22
C GLU A 452 16.96 -4.47 -2.76
N ASN A 453 16.89 -3.45 -3.61
CA ASN A 453 16.14 -2.24 -3.32
C ASN A 453 14.62 -2.48 -3.23
N TYR A 454 14.04 -3.34 -4.09
CA TYR A 454 12.64 -3.75 -3.92
C TYR A 454 12.40 -4.53 -2.61
N GLU A 455 13.30 -5.44 -2.21
CA GLU A 455 13.20 -6.19 -0.93
C GLU A 455 13.29 -5.27 0.30
N ALA A 456 14.12 -4.22 0.19
CA ALA A 456 14.27 -3.18 1.19
C ALA A 456 13.13 -2.14 1.17
N VAL A 457 12.21 -2.22 0.20
CA VAL A 457 11.14 -1.23 -0.04
C VAL A 457 11.70 0.17 -0.39
N ASP A 458 12.95 0.24 -0.87
CA ASP A 458 13.57 1.46 -1.40
C ASP A 458 13.34 1.56 -2.91
N PHE A 459 12.10 1.84 -3.28
CA PHE A 459 11.70 1.89 -4.68
C PHE A 459 12.38 3.01 -5.45
N SER A 460 12.76 4.10 -4.77
CA SER A 460 13.47 5.23 -5.37
C SER A 460 14.79 4.78 -5.99
N ARG A 461 15.58 3.98 -5.26
CA ARG A 461 16.84 3.41 -5.76
C ARG A 461 16.61 2.33 -6.80
N ALA A 462 15.59 1.50 -6.63
CA ALA A 462 15.23 0.52 -7.66
C ALA A 462 14.91 1.18 -9.01
N VAL A 463 14.09 2.25 -8.99
CA VAL A 463 13.74 3.02 -10.19
C VAL A 463 14.97 3.71 -10.80
N GLN A 464 15.87 4.27 -9.98
CA GLN A 464 17.11 4.88 -10.47
C GLN A 464 17.97 3.88 -11.26
N GLU A 465 18.15 2.66 -10.75
CA GLU A 465 18.90 1.61 -11.45
C GLU A 465 18.20 1.17 -12.75
N ILE A 466 16.86 1.05 -12.75
CA ILE A 466 16.08 0.74 -13.95
C ILE A 466 16.24 1.84 -15.02
N VAL A 467 16.17 3.11 -14.61
CA VAL A 467 16.38 4.26 -15.50
C VAL A 467 17.80 4.26 -16.06
N ALA A 468 18.81 3.90 -15.27
CA ALA A 468 20.19 3.78 -15.73
C ALA A 468 20.35 2.69 -16.81
N ILE A 469 19.74 1.52 -16.64
CA ILE A 469 19.68 0.47 -17.67
C ILE A 469 19.04 1.02 -18.96
N SER A 470 17.93 1.74 -18.82
CA SER A 470 17.23 2.36 -19.95
C SER A 470 18.11 3.41 -20.65
N ASP A 471 18.89 4.20 -19.92
CA ASP A 471 19.81 5.21 -20.49
C ASP A 471 20.93 4.55 -21.29
N ILE A 472 21.53 3.47 -20.78
CA ILE A 472 22.55 2.68 -21.51
C ILE A 472 21.99 2.20 -22.85
N ALA A 473 20.78 1.62 -22.84
CA ALA A 473 20.14 1.10 -24.04
C ALA A 473 19.76 2.19 -25.05
N ASN A 474 19.24 3.34 -24.57
CA ASN A 474 18.94 4.49 -25.43
C ASN A 474 20.21 5.05 -26.07
N LYS A 475 21.29 5.19 -25.28
CA LYS A 475 22.59 5.67 -25.78
C LYS A 475 23.14 4.72 -26.84
N PHE A 476 23.12 3.42 -26.59
CA PHE A 476 23.54 2.42 -27.57
C PHE A 476 22.77 2.55 -28.89
N PHE A 477 21.44 2.59 -28.84
CA PHE A 477 20.61 2.72 -30.04
C PHE A 477 20.89 4.02 -30.79
N GLN A 478 21.14 5.12 -30.06
CA GLN A 478 21.47 6.42 -30.64
C GLN A 478 22.84 6.41 -31.32
N ASP A 479 23.89 5.95 -30.63
CA ASP A 479 25.27 5.93 -31.12
C ASP A 479 25.42 5.04 -32.36
N ARG A 480 24.65 3.94 -32.43
CA ARG A 480 24.69 3.02 -33.57
C ARG A 480 23.87 3.48 -34.77
N ALA A 481 23.05 4.52 -34.60
CA ALA A 481 22.31 5.20 -35.67
C ALA A 481 21.72 4.22 -36.72
N PRO A 482 20.82 3.30 -36.34
CA PRO A 482 20.33 2.27 -37.26
C PRO A 482 19.61 2.83 -38.48
N TRP A 483 19.09 4.06 -38.41
CA TRP A 483 18.51 4.78 -39.55
C TRP A 483 19.52 5.16 -40.63
N ASP A 484 20.82 5.22 -40.30
CA ASP A 484 21.89 5.37 -41.27
C ASP A 484 22.45 4.01 -41.67
N LEU A 485 22.60 3.10 -40.70
CA LEU A 485 23.10 1.75 -40.93
C LEU A 485 22.20 0.94 -41.88
N VAL A 486 20.88 1.12 -41.84
CA VAL A 486 19.92 0.47 -42.74
C VAL A 486 20.21 0.75 -44.23
N LYS A 487 20.90 1.86 -44.54
CA LYS A 487 21.25 2.26 -45.92
C LYS A 487 22.52 1.56 -46.43
N THR A 488 23.37 1.07 -45.53
CA THR A 488 24.70 0.54 -45.85
C THR A 488 24.89 -0.93 -45.44
N ASP A 489 24.31 -1.36 -44.32
CA ASP A 489 24.36 -2.72 -43.78
C ASP A 489 23.03 -3.04 -43.06
N LEU A 490 22.07 -3.53 -43.85
CA LEU A 490 20.72 -3.88 -43.38
C LEU A 490 20.73 -4.95 -42.26
N PRO A 491 21.48 -6.07 -42.36
CA PRO A 491 21.61 -7.03 -41.27
C PRO A 491 22.17 -6.45 -39.97
N ALA A 492 23.20 -5.58 -40.04
CA ALA A 492 23.75 -4.97 -38.84
C ALA A 492 22.75 -4.05 -38.14
N ALA A 493 21.96 -3.27 -38.90
CA ALA A 493 20.89 -2.45 -38.35
C ALA A 493 19.83 -3.30 -37.62
N GLN A 494 19.47 -4.46 -38.18
CA GLN A 494 18.52 -5.39 -37.55
C GLN A 494 19.06 -5.98 -36.24
N ARG A 495 20.35 -6.33 -36.17
CA ARG A 495 20.99 -6.81 -34.94
C ARG A 495 21.02 -5.74 -33.84
N VAL A 496 21.30 -4.48 -34.20
CA VAL A 496 21.22 -3.33 -33.25
C VAL A 496 19.81 -3.20 -32.67
N CYS A 497 18.77 -3.26 -33.51
CA CYS A 497 17.39 -3.24 -33.04
C CYS A 497 17.04 -4.44 -32.15
N THR A 498 17.56 -5.63 -32.47
CA THR A 498 17.37 -6.86 -31.68
C THR A 498 17.94 -6.69 -30.27
N LEU A 499 19.17 -6.18 -30.13
CA LEU A 499 19.77 -5.92 -28.81
C LEU A 499 18.97 -4.86 -28.03
N ALA A 500 18.56 -3.77 -28.70
CA ALA A 500 17.78 -2.72 -28.06
C ALA A 500 16.43 -3.23 -27.52
N LEU A 501 15.74 -4.13 -28.22
CA LEU A 501 14.49 -4.73 -27.73
C LEU A 501 14.68 -5.77 -26.64
N ASN A 502 15.83 -6.45 -26.58
CA ASN A 502 16.18 -7.26 -25.41
C ASN A 502 16.37 -6.37 -24.18
N ALA A 503 17.03 -5.22 -24.32
CA ALA A 503 17.12 -4.24 -23.23
C ALA A 503 15.73 -3.67 -22.83
N CYS A 504 14.83 -3.43 -23.79
CA CYS A 504 13.43 -3.09 -23.48
C CYS A 504 12.77 -4.15 -22.61
N ARG A 505 12.96 -5.43 -22.95
CA ARG A 505 12.41 -6.54 -22.17
C ARG A 505 12.97 -6.55 -20.75
N THR A 506 14.26 -6.33 -20.57
CA THR A 506 14.88 -6.19 -19.23
C THR A 506 14.23 -5.07 -18.43
N VAL A 507 14.17 -3.85 -18.99
CA VAL A 507 13.55 -2.70 -18.31
C VAL A 507 12.09 -2.97 -17.97
N THR A 508 11.36 -3.61 -18.89
CA THR A 508 9.94 -3.97 -18.71
C THR A 508 9.75 -4.95 -17.56
N ALA A 509 10.54 -6.02 -17.50
CA ALA A 509 10.48 -7.00 -16.41
C ALA A 509 10.74 -6.35 -15.04
N LEU A 510 11.70 -5.43 -14.97
CA LEU A 510 12.09 -4.77 -13.73
C LEU A 510 11.08 -3.71 -13.27
N ILE A 511 10.49 -2.93 -14.19
CA ILE A 511 9.54 -1.87 -13.85
C ILE A 511 8.11 -2.38 -13.65
N LYS A 512 7.83 -3.64 -14.02
CA LYS A 512 6.51 -4.28 -13.94
C LYS A 512 5.81 -4.18 -12.57
N PRO A 513 6.50 -4.30 -11.41
CA PRO A 513 5.88 -4.05 -10.12
C PRO A 513 5.27 -2.64 -10.00
N VAL A 514 5.91 -1.64 -10.61
CA VAL A 514 5.49 -0.23 -10.59
C VAL A 514 4.42 0.05 -11.65
N LEU A 515 4.63 -0.44 -12.87
CA LEU A 515 3.82 -0.12 -14.05
C LEU A 515 3.24 -1.40 -14.69
N PRO A 516 2.26 -2.05 -14.05
CA PRO A 516 1.75 -3.34 -14.51
C PRO A 516 1.06 -3.26 -15.88
N ARG A 517 0.32 -2.17 -16.15
CA ARG A 517 -0.37 -1.99 -17.43
C ARG A 517 0.60 -1.70 -18.57
N PHE A 518 1.57 -0.80 -18.35
CA PHE A 518 2.66 -0.54 -19.30
C PHE A 518 3.42 -1.83 -19.64
N ALA A 519 3.73 -2.65 -18.64
CA ALA A 519 4.43 -3.91 -18.87
C ALA A 519 3.60 -4.87 -19.72
N ALA A 520 2.30 -5.02 -19.43
CA ALA A 520 1.40 -5.85 -20.23
C ALA A 520 1.28 -5.36 -21.68
N ASP A 521 1.25 -4.03 -21.91
CA ASP A 521 1.24 -3.45 -23.25
C ASP A 521 2.55 -3.75 -24.00
N VAL A 522 3.71 -3.63 -23.34
CA VAL A 522 4.99 -3.98 -23.95
C VAL A 522 5.09 -5.47 -24.24
N GLU A 523 4.65 -6.34 -23.33
CA GLU A 523 4.60 -7.80 -23.53
C GLU A 523 3.77 -8.16 -24.77
N ARG A 524 2.61 -7.52 -24.93
CA ARG A 524 1.73 -7.68 -26.09
C ARG A 524 2.37 -7.16 -27.39
N ILE A 525 2.98 -5.98 -27.36
CA ILE A 525 3.69 -5.40 -28.52
C ILE A 525 4.86 -6.31 -28.93
N LEU A 526 5.62 -6.82 -27.97
CA LEU A 526 6.74 -7.72 -28.23
C LEU A 526 6.28 -9.15 -28.54
N ARG A 527 4.99 -9.49 -28.40
CA ARG A 527 4.43 -10.84 -28.55
C ARG A 527 5.17 -11.88 -27.71
N ILE A 528 5.43 -11.54 -26.45
CA ILE A 528 6.08 -12.42 -25.49
C ILE A 528 5.11 -12.80 -24.38
N PRO A 529 5.34 -13.95 -23.69
CA PRO A 529 4.61 -14.27 -22.48
C PRO A 529 4.80 -13.21 -21.40
N GLU A 530 3.92 -13.24 -20.39
CA GLU A 530 4.07 -12.44 -19.19
C GLU A 530 5.46 -12.65 -18.56
N LEU A 531 6.16 -11.55 -18.32
CA LEU A 531 7.50 -11.52 -17.74
C LEU A 531 7.41 -11.66 -16.23
N GLY A 532 8.25 -12.54 -15.68
CA GLY A 532 8.64 -12.56 -14.29
C GLY A 532 9.89 -11.70 -14.03
N PHE A 533 10.25 -11.52 -12.76
CA PHE A 533 11.43 -10.70 -12.41
C PHE A 533 12.74 -11.35 -12.93
N ASN A 534 12.82 -12.68 -12.95
CA ASN A 534 13.99 -13.41 -13.43
C ASN A 534 14.21 -13.29 -14.95
N ASP A 535 13.18 -12.90 -15.72
CA ASP A 535 13.31 -12.68 -17.16
C ASP A 535 14.15 -11.42 -17.48
N ALA A 536 14.35 -10.53 -16.51
CA ALA A 536 15.18 -9.35 -16.68
C ALA A 536 16.62 -9.67 -17.08
N ALA A 537 17.12 -10.87 -16.74
CA ALA A 537 18.47 -11.32 -17.05
C ALA A 537 18.61 -12.02 -18.42
N ARG A 538 17.56 -12.08 -19.24
CA ARG A 538 17.53 -12.88 -20.47
C ARG A 538 17.62 -12.03 -21.74
N PHE A 539 18.72 -12.19 -22.48
CA PHE A 539 18.95 -11.61 -23.81
C PHE A 539 18.75 -12.68 -24.91
N ASP A 540 17.60 -13.35 -24.92
CA ASP A 540 17.30 -14.46 -25.84
C ASP A 540 16.19 -14.15 -26.85
N LEU A 541 15.67 -12.92 -26.88
CA LEU A 541 14.65 -12.48 -27.85
C LEU A 541 15.29 -12.26 -29.22
N THR A 542 15.56 -13.38 -29.91
CA THR A 542 16.22 -13.45 -31.21
C THR A 542 15.36 -14.20 -32.20
N ASN A 543 15.49 -13.91 -33.49
CA ASN A 543 14.74 -14.57 -34.57
C ASN A 543 13.21 -14.57 -34.35
N HIS A 544 12.70 -13.53 -33.67
CA HIS A 544 11.34 -13.39 -33.19
C HIS A 544 10.55 -12.34 -33.96
N GLU A 545 9.23 -12.44 -34.00
CA GLU A 545 8.35 -11.46 -34.65
C GLU A 545 7.63 -10.59 -33.62
N VAL A 546 7.80 -9.28 -33.70
CA VAL A 546 7.08 -8.31 -32.87
C VAL A 546 5.77 -7.87 -33.53
N GLY A 547 4.83 -7.39 -32.71
CA GLY A 547 3.56 -6.83 -33.15
C GLY A 547 3.66 -5.38 -33.66
N PRO A 548 2.53 -4.81 -34.13
CA PRO A 548 2.46 -3.39 -34.45
C PRO A 548 2.73 -2.56 -33.20
N PHE A 549 3.34 -1.39 -33.38
CA PHE A 549 3.51 -0.45 -32.28
C PHE A 549 2.18 0.21 -31.95
N GLU A 550 1.91 0.30 -30.65
CA GLU A 550 0.82 1.08 -30.08
C GLU A 550 1.38 2.06 -29.06
N ARG A 551 0.74 3.22 -28.93
CA ARG A 551 1.21 4.26 -28.01
C ARG A 551 1.06 3.80 -26.56
N LEU A 552 2.19 3.67 -25.86
CA LEU A 552 2.26 3.18 -24.48
C LEU A 552 1.87 4.21 -23.42
N VAL A 553 2.32 5.46 -23.60
CA VAL A 553 2.14 6.56 -22.64
C VAL A 553 2.07 7.89 -23.40
N GLU A 554 1.33 8.85 -22.86
CA GLU A 554 1.23 10.20 -23.41
C GLU A 554 2.02 11.18 -22.55
N ARG A 555 2.53 12.25 -23.18
CA ARG A 555 3.16 13.33 -22.42
C ARG A 555 2.17 13.91 -21.41
N VAL A 556 2.62 14.06 -20.17
CA VAL A 556 1.84 14.70 -19.12
C VAL A 556 1.70 16.17 -19.47
N ASP A 557 0.46 16.60 -19.71
CA ASP A 557 0.12 18.01 -19.95
C ASP A 557 0.02 18.76 -18.61
N PRO A 558 0.85 19.77 -18.36
CA PRO A 558 0.76 20.59 -17.15
C PRO A 558 -0.63 21.18 -16.91
N LYS A 559 -1.42 21.43 -17.96
CA LYS A 559 -2.80 21.91 -17.82
C LYS A 559 -3.71 20.88 -17.16
N LYS A 560 -3.54 19.59 -17.49
CA LYS A 560 -4.29 18.49 -16.84
C LYS A 560 -3.87 18.31 -15.38
N VAL A 561 -2.59 18.52 -15.08
CA VAL A 561 -2.08 18.53 -13.70
C VAL A 561 -2.70 19.66 -12.89
N GLN A 562 -2.84 20.86 -13.45
CA GLN A 562 -3.51 21.96 -12.76
C GLN A 562 -5.04 21.74 -12.63
N ALA A 563 -5.67 21.11 -13.63
CA ALA A 563 -7.11 20.85 -13.63
C ALA A 563 -7.58 19.95 -12.46
N MET A 564 -6.71 19.06 -11.96
CA MET A 564 -7.05 18.19 -10.82
C MET A 564 -7.19 18.96 -9.49
N LEU A 565 -6.58 20.15 -9.37
CA LEU A 565 -6.74 21.01 -8.18
C LEU A 565 -8.08 21.77 -8.17
N GLY A 566 -8.70 21.93 -9.33
CA GLY A 566 -9.87 22.78 -9.55
C GLY A 566 -11.21 22.05 -9.61
N SER A 567 -11.22 20.72 -9.42
CA SER A 567 -12.45 19.92 -9.41
C SER A 567 -13.13 20.13 -8.06
N LYS A 568 -14.07 21.08 -7.99
CA LYS A 568 -14.90 21.36 -6.81
C LYS A 568 -16.28 20.73 -6.94
#